data_AF-A0A813P7W8-F1
#
_entry.id   AF-A0A813P7W8-F1
#
_cell.length_a   1.000
_cell.length_b   1.000
_cell.length_c   1.000
_cell.angle_alpha   90.00
_cell.angle_beta   90.00
_cell.angle_gamma   90.00
#
_symmetry.space_group_name_H-M   'P 1'
#
loop_
_entity.id
_entity.type
_entity.pdbx_description
1 polymer ?
#
loop_
_entity_poly.entity_id
_entity_poly.type
_entity_poly.pdbx_seq_one_letter_code
_entity_poly.pdbx_strand_id
1 'polypeptide(L)'
;MLPSLLVLLLTSRGKNSHDENQIFLDRQKSYNEDASVKQHQHILKRLMIILFGCLFLLAAPLALYASYALSSIKPRTISLHEFSEGRARDFYPNLTQYGPRASNTYADYRTRAFLISKIYRIRSMAKKSIQFEINLQNFTTKNIEELQNIAFYLNFFQKLVNDPSITFFQVNLIALFTSAEEMGLNGAEAFIINHPWKNDIRRFINIDSGGGNEKAILYRVKPPQFVREYSQVPRPHANVIGDEILG
;
A
#
# COMPACT_ATOMS: atom_id res chain seq x y z
N MET A 1 54.86 -54.65 -25.49
CA MET A 1 55.02 -53.70 -24.37
C MET A 1 55.66 -52.43 -24.91
N LEU A 2 54.93 -51.32 -24.79
CA LEU A 2 55.29 -49.90 -25.07
C LEU A 2 55.90 -49.56 -26.46
N PRO A 3 55.30 -48.63 -27.23
CA PRO A 3 56.04 -47.96 -28.29
C PRO A 3 56.89 -46.84 -27.68
N SER A 4 58.20 -46.95 -27.85
CA SER A 4 59.19 -45.93 -27.50
C SER A 4 59.02 -44.73 -28.44
N LEU A 5 58.37 -43.66 -27.98
CA LEU A 5 58.33 -42.39 -28.71
C LEU A 5 59.61 -41.59 -28.41
N LEU A 6 60.56 -41.61 -29.35
CA LEU A 6 61.72 -40.74 -29.36
C LEU A 6 61.32 -39.40 -30.00
N VAL A 7 61.08 -38.36 -29.18
CA VAL A 7 60.89 -36.99 -29.67
C VAL A 7 62.26 -36.34 -29.84
N LEU A 8 62.73 -36.28 -31.08
CA LEU A 8 63.92 -35.55 -31.48
C LEU A 8 63.54 -34.08 -31.71
N LEU A 9 63.78 -33.22 -30.72
CA LEU A 9 63.69 -31.77 -30.89
C LEU A 9 64.98 -31.29 -31.57
N LEU A 10 64.92 -31.10 -32.88
CA LEU A 10 65.93 -30.36 -33.63
C LEU A 10 65.88 -28.89 -33.19
N THR A 11 66.84 -28.48 -32.35
CA THR A 11 66.98 -27.07 -32.01
C THR A 11 67.88 -26.41 -33.06
N SER A 12 67.39 -25.29 -33.59
CA SER A 12 68.18 -24.39 -34.42
C SER A 12 69.42 -23.94 -33.65
N ARG A 13 70.55 -23.91 -34.37
CA ARG A 13 71.82 -23.23 -34.08
C ARG A 13 71.63 -22.04 -33.11
N GLY A 14 72.41 -22.07 -32.02
CA GLY A 14 72.18 -21.32 -30.79
C GLY A 14 71.82 -19.84 -30.94
N LYS A 15 70.73 -19.46 -30.28
CA LYS A 15 70.57 -18.09 -29.77
C LYS A 15 71.35 -17.98 -28.46
N ASN A 16 72.05 -16.85 -28.28
CA ASN A 16 72.90 -16.58 -27.14
C ASN A 16 72.14 -16.82 -25.82
N SER A 17 72.81 -17.38 -24.80
CA SER A 17 72.29 -17.55 -23.43
C SER A 17 71.76 -16.26 -22.79
N HIS A 18 72.14 -15.10 -23.36
CA HIS A 18 71.61 -13.80 -22.98
C HIS A 18 70.13 -13.60 -23.36
N ASP A 19 69.68 -14.12 -24.51
CA ASP A 19 68.30 -13.94 -25.00
C ASP A 19 67.31 -14.82 -24.22
N GLU A 20 67.70 -16.03 -23.83
CA GLU A 20 66.83 -16.92 -23.02
C GLU A 20 66.59 -16.37 -21.62
N ASN A 21 67.63 -15.78 -21.00
CA ASN A 21 67.51 -15.09 -19.73
C ASN A 21 66.58 -13.88 -19.84
N GLN A 22 66.65 -13.12 -20.93
CA GLN A 22 65.76 -11.97 -21.15
C GLN A 22 64.30 -12.42 -21.32
N ILE A 23 64.04 -13.47 -22.10
CA ILE A 23 62.69 -14.03 -22.28
C ILE A 23 62.14 -14.61 -20.96
N PHE A 24 62.99 -15.20 -20.12
CA PHE A 24 62.60 -15.67 -18.80
C PHE A 24 62.23 -14.50 -17.87
N LEU A 25 63.04 -13.45 -17.83
CA LEU A 25 62.78 -12.24 -17.04
C LEU A 25 61.48 -11.52 -17.49
N ASP A 26 61.25 -11.42 -18.80
CA ASP A 26 60.03 -10.81 -19.34
C ASP A 26 58.78 -11.62 -18.98
N ARG A 27 58.87 -12.96 -19.02
CA ARG A 27 57.77 -13.83 -18.56
C ARG A 27 57.50 -13.70 -17.06
N GLN A 28 58.56 -13.59 -16.25
CA GLN A 28 58.42 -13.40 -14.81
C GLN A 28 57.80 -12.03 -14.48
N LYS A 29 58.16 -10.99 -15.23
CA LYS A 29 57.59 -9.65 -15.10
C LYS A 29 56.10 -9.64 -15.50
N SER A 30 55.75 -10.23 -16.63
CA SER A 30 54.36 -10.37 -17.09
C SER A 30 53.49 -11.16 -16.10
N TYR A 31 54.01 -12.26 -15.54
CA TYR A 31 53.30 -13.03 -14.51
C TYR A 31 53.05 -12.21 -13.23
N ASN A 32 54.05 -11.44 -12.78
CA ASN A 32 53.92 -10.58 -11.61
C ASN A 32 52.95 -9.41 -11.84
N GLU A 33 52.94 -8.83 -13.04
CA GLU A 33 51.96 -7.80 -13.45
C GLU A 33 50.53 -8.36 -13.44
N ASP A 34 50.30 -9.54 -14.02
CA ASP A 34 49.00 -10.22 -14.01
C ASP A 34 48.50 -10.56 -12.60
N ALA A 35 49.41 -11.02 -11.72
CA ALA A 35 49.09 -11.31 -10.32
C ALA A 35 48.69 -10.03 -9.56
N SER A 36 49.41 -8.92 -9.79
CA SER A 36 49.13 -7.60 -9.20
C SER A 36 47.77 -7.06 -9.68
N VAL A 37 47.45 -7.17 -10.97
CA VAL A 37 46.16 -6.76 -11.53
C VAL A 37 45.01 -7.57 -10.90
N LYS A 38 45.15 -8.89 -10.80
CA LYS A 38 44.14 -9.75 -10.13
C LYS A 38 43.97 -9.37 -8.66
N GLN A 39 45.06 -9.14 -7.93
CA GLN A 39 45.01 -8.71 -6.54
C GLN A 39 44.31 -7.36 -6.38
N HIS A 40 44.63 -6.39 -7.24
CA HIS A 40 43.96 -5.08 -7.26
C HIS A 40 42.46 -5.22 -7.54
N GLN A 41 42.07 -6.04 -8.52
CA GLN A 41 40.65 -6.34 -8.79
C GLN A 41 39.94 -7.00 -7.61
N HIS A 42 40.61 -7.91 -6.90
CA HIS A 42 40.05 -8.53 -5.68
C HIS A 42 39.84 -7.51 -4.56
N ILE A 43 40.78 -6.59 -4.36
CA ILE A 43 40.66 -5.50 -3.37
C ILE A 43 39.51 -4.58 -3.74
N LEU A 44 39.42 -4.12 -5.01
CA LEU A 44 38.32 -3.28 -5.49
C LEU A 44 36.95 -3.96 -5.30
N LYS A 45 36.82 -5.24 -5.62
CA LYS A 45 35.58 -6.00 -5.40
C LYS A 45 35.19 -6.03 -3.91
N ARG A 46 36.15 -6.26 -3.01
CA ARG A 46 35.89 -6.24 -1.56
C ARG A 46 35.46 -4.86 -1.08
N LEU A 47 36.12 -3.80 -1.53
CA LEU A 47 35.76 -2.42 -1.21
C LEU A 47 34.36 -2.07 -1.71
N MET A 48 34.00 -2.50 -2.93
CA MET A 48 32.65 -2.33 -3.47
C MET A 48 31.61 -3.06 -2.62
N ILE A 49 31.85 -4.31 -2.23
CA ILE A 49 30.94 -5.07 -1.36
C ILE A 49 30.74 -4.36 -0.02
N ILE A 50 31.83 -3.88 0.60
CA ILE A 50 31.76 -3.14 1.87
C ILE A 50 30.96 -1.85 1.69
N LEU A 51 31.23 -1.08 0.62
CA LEU A 51 30.51 0.15 0.31
C LEU A 51 29.01 -0.10 0.11
N PHE A 52 28.64 -1.10 -0.69
CA PHE A 52 27.23 -1.47 -0.90
C PHE A 52 26.58 -1.96 0.40
N GLY A 53 27.30 -2.72 1.22
CA GLY A 53 26.83 -3.15 2.54
C GLY A 53 26.57 -1.98 3.47
N CYS A 54 27.50 -1.03 3.57
CA CYS A 54 27.33 0.19 4.35
C CYS A 54 26.18 1.06 3.82
N LEU A 55 26.07 1.22 2.50
CA LEU A 55 24.97 1.97 1.88
C LEU A 55 23.63 1.32 2.19
N PHE A 56 23.53 -0.01 2.10
CA PHE A 56 22.30 -0.74 2.44
C PHE A 56 21.94 -0.57 3.92
N LEU A 57 22.91 -0.69 4.83
CA LEU A 57 22.69 -0.51 6.27
C LEU A 57 22.26 0.90 6.65
N LEU A 58 22.60 1.92 5.87
CA LEU A 58 22.14 3.30 6.06
C LEU A 58 20.80 3.58 5.37
N ALA A 59 20.65 3.14 4.12
CA ALA A 59 19.49 3.43 3.29
C ALA A 59 18.26 2.60 3.67
N ALA A 60 18.42 1.33 4.06
CA ALA A 60 17.28 0.45 4.37
C ALA A 60 16.50 0.91 5.61
N PRO A 61 17.13 1.27 6.75
CA PRO A 61 16.40 1.80 7.91
C PRO A 61 15.70 3.13 7.60
N LEU A 62 16.34 4.01 6.82
CA LEU A 62 15.75 5.28 6.42
C LEU A 62 14.55 5.06 5.48
N ALA A 63 14.66 4.14 4.53
CA ALA A 63 13.59 3.76 3.62
C ALA A 63 12.41 3.13 4.39
N LEU A 64 12.69 2.25 5.35
CA LEU A 64 11.67 1.68 6.24
C LEU A 64 11.01 2.77 7.09
N TYR A 65 11.78 3.66 7.70
CA TYR A 65 11.22 4.77 8.46
C TYR A 65 10.30 5.65 7.60
N ALA A 66 10.75 6.03 6.40
CA ALA A 66 9.95 6.79 5.46
C ALA A 66 8.69 6.01 5.00
N SER A 67 8.79 4.69 4.84
CA SER A 67 7.66 3.84 4.45
C SER A 67 6.65 3.63 5.57
N TYR A 68 7.01 3.81 6.85
CA TYR A 68 6.07 3.75 7.98
C TYR A 68 5.60 5.12 8.48
N ALA A 69 6.31 6.20 8.13
CA ALA A 69 5.92 7.54 8.53
C ALA A 69 4.50 7.90 8.08
N LEU A 70 3.67 8.31 9.04
CA LEU A 70 2.30 8.80 8.85
C LEU A 70 2.28 10.31 8.74
N SER A 71 1.30 10.84 8.01
CA SER A 71 1.05 12.28 7.98
C SER A 71 0.57 12.77 9.35
N SER A 72 0.90 14.01 9.69
CA SER A 72 0.35 14.67 10.86
C SER A 72 -1.18 14.77 10.78
N ILE A 73 -1.85 14.58 11.90
CA ILE A 73 -3.31 14.76 12.04
C ILE A 73 -3.69 16.16 11.56
N LYS A 74 -4.56 16.25 10.55
CA LYS A 74 -5.03 17.55 10.08
C LYS A 74 -6.09 18.11 11.03
N PRO A 75 -6.01 19.41 11.37
CA PRO A 75 -6.93 20.02 12.32
C PRO A 75 -8.33 20.18 11.73
N ARG A 76 -9.32 20.42 12.59
CA ARG A 76 -10.73 20.59 12.21
C ARG A 76 -11.00 21.83 11.35
N THR A 77 -10.12 22.83 11.43
CA THR A 77 -10.24 24.16 10.84
C THR A 77 -9.82 24.24 9.38
N ILE A 78 -9.20 23.19 8.83
CA ILE A 78 -8.86 23.14 7.40
C ILE A 78 -10.13 23.22 6.55
N SER A 79 -9.97 23.55 5.27
CA SER A 79 -11.11 23.67 4.39
C SER A 79 -11.92 22.36 4.25
N LEU A 80 -13.22 22.51 3.95
CA LEU A 80 -14.15 21.38 3.82
C LEU A 80 -13.90 20.53 2.56
N HIS A 81 -13.19 21.05 1.56
CA HIS A 81 -12.76 20.27 0.39
C HIS A 81 -11.55 19.36 0.68
N GLU A 82 -10.96 19.46 1.88
CA GLU A 82 -9.94 18.52 2.34
C GLU A 82 -10.51 17.51 3.34
N PHE A 83 -9.94 16.32 3.39
CA PHE A 83 -10.21 15.39 4.49
C PHE A 83 -9.46 15.87 5.75
N SER A 84 -10.12 15.80 6.92
CA SER A 84 -9.55 16.17 8.22
C SER A 84 -9.76 15.06 9.25
N GLU A 85 -8.68 14.47 9.75
CA GLU A 85 -8.72 13.48 10.84
C GLU A 85 -9.34 14.09 12.11
N GLY A 86 -9.09 15.37 12.38
CA GLY A 86 -9.70 16.10 13.48
C GLY A 86 -11.23 16.17 13.40
N ARG A 87 -11.79 16.43 12.21
CA ARG A 87 -13.25 16.39 11.99
C ARG A 87 -13.82 14.99 12.08
N ALA A 88 -13.12 13.98 11.53
CA ALA A 88 -13.55 12.59 11.67
C ALA A 88 -13.66 12.22 13.16
N ARG A 89 -12.66 12.57 13.96
CA ARG A 89 -12.64 12.31 15.41
C ARG A 89 -13.80 12.96 16.16
N ASP A 90 -14.33 14.10 15.71
CA ASP A 90 -15.47 14.77 16.37
C ASP A 90 -16.79 13.99 16.31
N PHE A 91 -16.93 13.06 15.36
CA PHE A 91 -18.09 12.18 15.32
C PHE A 91 -18.03 11.12 16.44
N TYR A 92 -16.83 10.75 16.88
CA TYR A 92 -16.61 9.60 17.77
C TYR A 92 -17.33 9.69 19.13
N PRO A 93 -17.32 10.82 19.87
CA PRO A 93 -18.05 10.92 21.13
C PRO A 93 -19.57 10.73 20.95
N ASN A 94 -20.13 11.25 19.85
CA ASN A 94 -21.56 11.14 19.58
C ASN A 94 -21.98 9.69 19.25
N LEU A 95 -21.06 8.91 18.69
CA LEU A 95 -21.27 7.51 18.33
C LEU A 95 -21.06 6.56 19.51
N THR A 96 -20.17 6.89 20.45
CA THR A 96 -19.78 5.99 21.55
C THR A 96 -20.44 6.27 22.88
N GLN A 97 -20.98 7.47 23.11
CA GLN A 97 -21.55 7.89 24.39
C GLN A 97 -22.70 7.02 24.91
N TYR A 98 -23.35 6.23 24.05
CA TYR A 98 -24.52 5.42 24.41
C TYR A 98 -24.19 3.97 24.78
N GLY A 99 -22.91 3.57 24.79
CA GLY A 99 -22.48 2.20 25.10
C GLY A 99 -22.60 1.24 23.91
N PRO A 100 -22.79 -0.07 24.14
CA PRO A 100 -22.96 -1.07 23.07
C PRO A 100 -24.24 -0.86 22.26
N ARG A 101 -24.18 -1.01 20.92
CA ARG A 101 -25.33 -0.78 20.01
C ARG A 101 -25.90 -2.12 19.52
N ALA A 102 -26.38 -2.92 20.46
CA ALA A 102 -27.17 -4.09 20.10
C ALA A 102 -28.47 -3.65 19.39
N SER A 103 -28.91 -4.41 18.40
CA SER A 103 -30.10 -4.06 17.61
C SER A 103 -31.32 -3.85 18.49
N ASN A 104 -32.15 -2.85 18.15
CA ASN A 104 -33.36 -2.47 18.88
C ASN A 104 -33.13 -1.92 20.30
N THR A 105 -31.91 -1.50 20.64
CA THR A 105 -31.63 -0.81 21.91
C THR A 105 -31.73 0.71 21.80
N TYR A 106 -31.83 1.41 22.93
CA TYR A 106 -31.77 2.87 22.97
C TYR A 106 -30.48 3.41 22.33
N ALA A 107 -29.34 2.75 22.57
CA ALA A 107 -28.05 3.13 22.00
C ALA A 107 -28.04 3.02 20.47
N ASP A 108 -28.59 1.95 19.92
CA ASP A 108 -28.78 1.77 18.48
C ASP A 108 -29.67 2.87 17.91
N TYR A 109 -30.85 3.09 18.48
CA TYR A 109 -31.78 4.15 18.03
C TYR A 109 -31.12 5.54 18.01
N ARG A 110 -30.42 5.92 19.08
CA ARG A 110 -29.76 7.23 19.19
C ARG A 110 -28.61 7.39 18.21
N THR A 111 -27.81 6.33 18.02
CA THR A 111 -26.72 6.31 17.04
C THR A 111 -27.27 6.46 15.64
N ARG A 112 -28.32 5.71 15.28
CA ARG A 112 -29.00 5.83 13.98
C ARG A 112 -29.56 7.21 13.74
N ALA A 113 -30.26 7.79 14.71
CA ALA A 113 -30.79 9.15 14.59
C ALA A 113 -29.67 10.18 14.34
N PHE A 114 -28.54 10.05 15.03
CA PHE A 114 -27.37 10.88 14.77
C PHE A 114 -26.83 10.70 13.35
N LEU A 115 -26.61 9.46 12.91
CA LEU A 115 -26.09 9.17 11.57
C LEU A 115 -27.00 9.72 10.48
N ILE A 116 -28.28 9.43 10.57
CA ILE A 116 -29.32 9.94 9.66
C ILE A 116 -29.25 11.47 9.59
N SER A 117 -29.14 12.16 10.74
CA SER A 117 -29.04 13.63 10.77
C SER A 117 -27.79 14.16 10.05
N LYS A 118 -26.63 13.51 10.22
CA LYS A 118 -25.37 13.92 9.56
C LYS A 118 -25.41 13.65 8.06
N ILE A 119 -25.99 12.52 7.69
CA ILE A 119 -26.20 12.11 6.31
C ILE A 119 -27.10 13.11 5.58
N TYR A 120 -28.24 13.48 6.16
CA TYR A 120 -29.13 14.49 5.56
C TYR A 120 -28.44 15.84 5.40
N ARG A 121 -27.64 16.25 6.39
CA ARG A 121 -26.84 17.47 6.29
C ARG A 121 -25.80 17.41 5.16
N ILE A 122 -25.10 16.29 5.00
CA ILE A 122 -24.11 16.13 3.91
C ILE A 122 -24.84 16.15 2.56
N ARG A 123 -25.97 15.44 2.45
CA ARG A 123 -26.80 15.43 1.24
C ARG A 123 -27.32 16.82 0.90
N SER A 124 -27.71 17.64 1.88
CA SER A 124 -28.17 19.01 1.62
C SER A 124 -27.07 19.94 1.11
N MET A 125 -25.79 19.57 1.30
CA MET A 125 -24.63 20.29 0.78
C MET A 125 -24.20 19.79 -0.61
N ALA A 126 -24.72 18.64 -1.06
CA ALA A 126 -24.35 18.06 -2.34
C ALA A 126 -24.87 18.91 -3.51
N LYS A 127 -23.99 19.16 -4.49
CA LYS A 127 -24.37 19.80 -5.75
C LYS A 127 -25.38 18.93 -6.50
N LYS A 128 -26.24 19.53 -7.32
CA LYS A 128 -27.20 18.80 -8.18
C LYS A 128 -26.54 17.74 -9.07
N SER A 129 -25.25 17.92 -9.39
CA SER A 129 -24.42 16.99 -10.16
C SER A 129 -23.96 15.76 -9.37
N ILE A 130 -24.34 15.60 -8.10
CA ILE A 130 -24.02 14.46 -7.27
C ILE A 130 -25.33 13.90 -6.71
N GLN A 131 -25.81 12.80 -7.29
CA GLN A 131 -26.85 12.01 -6.64
C GLN A 131 -26.17 11.16 -5.57
N PHE A 132 -26.39 11.57 -4.31
CA PHE A 132 -25.85 10.90 -3.14
C PHE A 132 -26.95 10.13 -2.44
N GLU A 133 -26.87 8.80 -2.52
CA GLU A 133 -27.82 7.88 -1.91
C GLU A 133 -27.14 7.13 -0.78
N ILE A 134 -27.82 7.03 0.35
CA ILE A 134 -27.32 6.29 1.50
C ILE A 134 -28.34 5.25 1.92
N ASN A 135 -27.86 4.02 2.03
CA ASN A 135 -28.61 2.93 2.64
C ASN A 135 -27.96 2.57 3.99
N LEU A 136 -28.72 2.74 5.07
CA LEU A 136 -28.33 2.36 6.42
C LEU A 136 -29.10 1.10 6.83
N GLN A 137 -28.44 -0.05 6.84
CA GLN A 137 -29.01 -1.27 7.38
C GLN A 137 -29.04 -1.24 8.92
N ASN A 138 -29.83 -2.11 9.56
CA ASN A 138 -29.96 -2.14 11.02
C ASN A 138 -28.64 -2.55 11.67
N PHE A 139 -27.99 -1.66 12.40
CA PHE A 139 -26.73 -1.96 13.08
C PHE A 139 -26.94 -3.04 14.14
N THR A 140 -26.14 -4.10 14.06
CA THR A 140 -26.10 -5.20 15.04
C THR A 140 -24.69 -5.28 15.59
N THR A 141 -24.23 -4.27 16.35
CA THR A 141 -22.79 -4.16 16.62
C THR A 141 -22.52 -4.20 18.12
N LYS A 142 -21.80 -5.23 18.58
CA LYS A 142 -21.11 -5.22 19.88
C LYS A 142 -19.76 -4.47 19.81
N ASN A 143 -19.20 -4.24 18.62
CA ASN A 143 -17.82 -3.79 18.43
C ASN A 143 -17.71 -2.27 18.17
N ILE A 144 -16.77 -1.60 18.84
CA ILE A 144 -16.52 -0.14 18.76
C ILE A 144 -15.88 0.26 17.42
N GLU A 145 -15.20 -0.66 16.76
CA GLU A 145 -14.41 -0.45 15.53
C GLU A 145 -15.28 0.02 14.35
N GLU A 146 -16.49 -0.52 14.20
CA GLU A 146 -17.45 -0.09 13.17
C GLU A 146 -17.80 1.42 13.28
N LEU A 147 -17.78 2.00 14.49
CA LEU A 147 -18.06 3.42 14.68
C LEU A 147 -16.94 4.33 14.18
N GLN A 148 -15.69 3.85 14.20
CA GLN A 148 -14.56 4.60 13.68
C GLN A 148 -14.65 4.71 12.15
N ASN A 149 -15.03 3.61 11.49
CA ASN A 149 -15.31 3.58 10.05
C ASN A 149 -16.41 4.58 9.70
N ILE A 150 -17.49 4.60 10.47
CA ILE A 150 -18.60 5.53 10.24
C ILE A 150 -18.17 6.99 10.40
N ALA A 151 -17.37 7.29 11.42
CA ALA A 151 -16.81 8.63 11.62
C ALA A 151 -15.92 9.07 10.44
N PHE A 152 -15.08 8.17 9.94
CA PHE A 152 -14.29 8.36 8.72
C PHE A 152 -15.20 8.65 7.51
N TYR A 153 -16.22 7.81 7.29
CA TYR A 153 -17.14 7.95 6.16
C TYR A 153 -17.87 9.29 6.16
N LEU A 154 -18.36 9.74 7.31
CA LEU A 154 -19.05 11.03 7.41
C LEU A 154 -18.14 12.19 6.98
N ASN A 155 -16.88 12.20 7.42
CA ASN A 155 -15.92 13.23 7.01
C ASN A 155 -15.49 13.08 5.54
N PHE A 156 -15.34 11.85 5.07
CA PHE A 156 -15.03 11.55 3.67
C PHE A 156 -16.14 12.03 2.74
N PHE A 157 -17.41 11.73 3.05
CA PHE A 157 -18.54 12.23 2.26
C PHE A 157 -18.68 13.74 2.35
N GLN A 158 -18.41 14.35 3.51
CA GLN A 158 -18.35 15.80 3.63
C GLN A 158 -17.28 16.39 2.72
N LYS A 159 -16.08 15.80 2.64
CA LYS A 159 -15.07 16.19 1.66
C LYS A 159 -15.61 16.08 0.24
N LEU A 160 -16.12 14.91 -0.13
CA LEU A 160 -16.57 14.63 -1.50
C LEU A 160 -17.61 15.64 -2.00
N VAL A 161 -18.60 15.99 -1.18
CA VAL A 161 -19.65 16.93 -1.60
C VAL A 161 -19.17 18.39 -1.67
N ASN A 162 -18.12 18.74 -0.92
CA ASN A 162 -17.56 20.11 -0.88
C ASN A 162 -16.39 20.32 -1.83
N ASP A 163 -15.79 19.25 -2.36
CA ASP A 163 -14.65 19.34 -3.26
C ASP A 163 -15.08 19.81 -4.66
N PRO A 164 -14.63 21.00 -5.13
CA PRO A 164 -15.04 21.52 -6.42
C PRO A 164 -14.46 20.73 -7.60
N SER A 165 -13.36 19.99 -7.41
CA SER A 165 -12.73 19.18 -8.46
C SER A 165 -13.48 17.87 -8.72
N ILE A 166 -14.34 17.45 -7.79
CA ILE A 166 -15.08 16.21 -7.89
C ILE A 166 -16.42 16.48 -8.57
N THR A 167 -16.59 15.89 -9.76
CA THR A 167 -17.84 15.91 -10.50
C THR A 167 -18.21 14.50 -10.91
N PHE A 168 -19.38 14.03 -10.50
CA PHE A 168 -19.93 12.76 -10.94
C PHE A 168 -20.86 12.97 -12.13
N PHE A 169 -20.30 13.36 -13.27
CA PHE A 169 -21.07 13.34 -14.51
C PHE A 169 -21.33 11.87 -14.88
N GLN A 170 -22.60 11.46 -14.90
CA GLN A 170 -23.09 10.13 -15.32
C GLN A 170 -22.90 8.95 -14.34
N VAL A 171 -22.50 9.19 -13.09
CA VAL A 171 -22.48 8.14 -12.06
C VAL A 171 -23.07 8.65 -10.75
N ASN A 172 -23.77 7.78 -10.03
CA ASN A 172 -24.33 8.08 -8.71
C ASN A 172 -23.37 7.58 -7.64
N LEU A 173 -23.21 8.34 -6.55
CA LEU A 173 -22.44 7.89 -5.40
C LEU A 173 -23.41 7.24 -4.41
N ILE A 174 -23.28 5.93 -4.25
CA ILE A 174 -24.04 5.16 -3.27
C ILE A 174 -23.13 4.85 -2.09
N ALA A 175 -23.55 5.24 -0.90
CA ALA A 175 -22.89 4.93 0.35
C ALA A 175 -23.72 3.88 1.09
N LEU A 176 -23.21 2.65 1.10
CA LEU A 176 -23.86 1.50 1.70
C LEU A 176 -23.21 1.20 3.06
N PHE A 177 -24.00 1.32 4.13
CA PHE A 177 -23.61 0.88 5.46
C PHE A 177 -24.33 -0.43 5.73
N THR A 178 -23.61 -1.53 5.53
CA THR A 178 -24.14 -2.87 5.75
C THR A 178 -24.15 -3.21 7.23
N SER A 179 -25.02 -4.14 7.62
CA SER A 179 -25.01 -4.72 8.95
C SER A 179 -24.81 -6.23 8.93
N ALA A 180 -24.69 -6.83 10.12
CA ALA A 180 -24.53 -8.27 10.30
C ALA A 180 -23.33 -8.87 9.54
N GLU A 181 -22.25 -8.10 9.39
CA GLU A 181 -20.99 -8.58 8.81
C GLU A 181 -20.43 -9.75 9.64
N GLU A 182 -20.40 -9.55 10.95
CA GLU A 182 -20.00 -10.52 11.99
C GLU A 182 -20.82 -11.82 12.01
N MET A 183 -21.93 -11.88 11.26
CA MET A 183 -22.79 -13.06 11.16
C MET A 183 -22.79 -13.66 9.75
N GLY A 184 -21.77 -13.37 8.94
CA GLY A 184 -21.60 -13.95 7.61
C GLY A 184 -21.96 -13.02 6.45
N LEU A 185 -21.73 -11.70 6.59
CA LEU A 185 -21.98 -10.71 5.53
C LEU A 185 -23.46 -10.57 5.10
N ASN A 186 -24.41 -11.01 5.94
CA ASN A 186 -25.83 -11.11 5.60
C ASN A 186 -26.42 -9.78 5.08
N GLY A 187 -25.94 -8.64 5.58
CA GLY A 187 -26.38 -7.33 5.10
C GLY A 187 -25.95 -7.05 3.66
N ALA A 188 -24.70 -7.35 3.31
CA ALA A 188 -24.20 -7.24 1.95
C ALA A 188 -24.91 -8.24 1.02
N GLU A 189 -25.11 -9.48 1.48
CA GLU A 189 -25.86 -10.49 0.75
C GLU A 189 -27.30 -10.05 0.47
N ALA A 190 -28.01 -9.53 1.47
CA ALA A 190 -29.37 -9.02 1.30
C ALA A 190 -29.44 -7.87 0.28
N PHE A 191 -28.41 -7.02 0.22
CA PHE A 191 -28.31 -5.98 -0.81
C PHE A 191 -28.19 -6.59 -2.21
N ILE A 192 -27.29 -7.57 -2.40
CA ILE A 192 -27.07 -8.21 -3.70
C ILE A 192 -28.28 -9.05 -4.13
N ILE A 193 -29.02 -9.67 -3.21
CA ILE A 193 -30.17 -10.49 -3.59
C ILE A 193 -31.37 -9.59 -3.93
N ASN A 194 -31.69 -8.60 -3.09
CA ASN A 194 -33.01 -7.96 -3.12
C ASN A 194 -32.99 -6.49 -3.55
N HIS A 195 -31.85 -5.80 -3.54
CA HIS A 195 -31.85 -4.34 -3.71
C HIS A 195 -32.05 -3.93 -5.18
N PRO A 196 -32.93 -2.96 -5.49
CA PRO A 196 -33.14 -2.48 -6.87
C PRO A 196 -31.86 -2.01 -7.55
N TRP A 197 -31.00 -1.30 -6.81
CA TRP A 197 -29.72 -0.75 -7.31
C TRP A 197 -28.65 -1.80 -7.61
N LYS A 198 -28.84 -3.08 -7.27
CA LYS A 198 -27.78 -4.09 -7.43
C LYS A 198 -27.25 -4.18 -8.86
N ASN A 199 -28.13 -3.99 -9.85
CA ASN A 199 -27.78 -4.09 -11.27
C ASN A 199 -27.14 -2.80 -11.81
N ASP A 200 -27.22 -1.70 -11.05
CA ASP A 200 -26.70 -0.38 -11.45
C ASP A 200 -25.27 -0.14 -10.93
N ILE A 201 -24.75 -1.02 -10.05
CA ILE A 201 -23.42 -0.89 -9.48
C ILE A 201 -22.35 -1.16 -10.54
N ARG A 202 -21.66 -0.09 -10.96
CA ARG A 202 -20.54 -0.19 -11.93
C ARG A 202 -19.21 -0.55 -11.28
N ARG A 203 -18.96 0.01 -10.09
CA ARG A 203 -17.74 -0.15 -9.29
C ARG A 203 -18.11 0.01 -7.82
N PHE A 204 -17.40 -0.68 -6.93
CA PHE A 204 -17.51 -0.47 -5.49
C PHE A 204 -16.12 -0.46 -4.85
N ILE A 205 -16.00 0.24 -3.73
CA ILE A 205 -14.84 0.22 -2.86
C ILE A 205 -15.36 -0.26 -1.52
N ASN A 206 -14.86 -1.42 -1.06
CA ASN A 206 -15.09 -1.84 0.31
C ASN A 206 -14.01 -1.21 1.18
N ILE A 207 -14.40 -0.58 2.28
CA ILE A 207 -13.48 -0.01 3.25
C ILE A 207 -13.82 -0.67 4.57
N ASP A 208 -12.79 -1.13 5.27
CA ASP A 208 -12.92 -1.77 6.56
C ASP A 208 -11.78 -1.32 7.47
N SER A 209 -12.04 -1.29 8.78
CA SER A 209 -11.07 -0.95 9.83
C SER A 209 -10.36 0.41 9.67
N GLY A 210 -11.11 1.45 9.33
CA GLY A 210 -10.71 2.86 9.37
C GLY A 210 -10.66 3.42 10.80
N GLY A 211 -9.56 3.21 11.50
CA GLY A 211 -9.35 3.83 12.82
C GLY A 211 -8.05 3.48 13.55
N GLY A 212 -7.25 2.56 13.02
CA GLY A 212 -5.92 2.24 13.55
C GLY A 212 -4.88 3.35 13.31
N ASN A 213 -3.79 3.31 14.08
CA ASN A 213 -2.62 4.16 13.89
C ASN A 213 -1.71 3.61 12.76
N GLU A 214 -2.30 3.02 11.73
CA GLU A 214 -1.60 2.32 10.66
C GLU A 214 -1.97 2.92 9.29
N LYS A 215 -1.20 2.57 8.26
CA LYS A 215 -1.52 2.96 6.89
C LYS A 215 -2.70 2.14 6.41
N ALA A 216 -3.67 2.80 5.77
CA ALA A 216 -4.71 2.09 5.03
C ALA A 216 -4.05 1.18 3.98
N ILE A 217 -4.47 -0.07 3.92
CA ILE A 217 -3.88 -1.09 3.04
C ILE A 217 -4.87 -1.46 1.95
N LEU A 218 -4.47 -1.30 0.70
CA LEU A 218 -5.16 -1.93 -0.41
C LEU A 218 -4.71 -3.38 -0.54
N TYR A 219 -5.54 -4.32 -0.08
CA TYR A 219 -5.19 -5.74 -0.08
C TYR A 219 -5.91 -6.56 -1.17
N ARG A 220 -7.06 -6.10 -1.68
CA ARG A 220 -7.82 -6.82 -2.71
C ARG A 220 -8.29 -5.90 -3.83
N VAL A 221 -7.93 -6.25 -5.07
CA VAL A 221 -8.36 -5.58 -6.30
C VAL A 221 -8.55 -6.61 -7.39
N LYS A 222 -9.70 -6.61 -8.07
CA LYS A 222 -9.92 -7.53 -9.21
C LYS A 222 -9.37 -6.97 -10.53
N PRO A 223 -9.77 -5.76 -11.00
CA PRO A 223 -9.27 -5.27 -12.28
C PRO A 223 -7.88 -4.62 -12.13
N PRO A 224 -6.85 -5.06 -12.87
CA PRO A 224 -5.49 -4.51 -12.74
C PRO A 224 -5.39 -3.00 -13.02
N GLN A 225 -6.32 -2.44 -13.79
CA GLN A 225 -6.38 -1.00 -14.04
C GLN A 225 -6.52 -0.16 -12.76
N PHE A 226 -7.19 -0.66 -11.73
CA PHE A 226 -7.38 0.08 -10.48
C PHE A 226 -6.10 0.14 -9.65
N VAL A 227 -5.20 -0.84 -9.80
CA VAL A 227 -3.87 -0.78 -9.18
C VAL A 227 -3.05 0.35 -9.80
N ARG A 228 -3.13 0.54 -11.12
CA ARG A 228 -2.46 1.65 -11.82
C ARG A 228 -3.05 3.02 -11.46
N GLU A 229 -4.38 3.09 -11.29
CA GLU A 229 -5.03 4.31 -10.82
C GLU A 229 -4.61 4.62 -9.37
N TYR A 230 -4.61 3.61 -8.50
CA TYR A 230 -4.21 3.76 -7.09
C TYR A 230 -2.72 4.12 -6.93
N SER A 231 -1.84 3.68 -7.83
CA SER A 231 -0.41 4.01 -7.74
C SER A 231 -0.11 5.51 -7.94
N GLN A 232 -1.07 6.29 -8.45
CA GLN A 232 -0.94 7.73 -8.64
C GLN A 232 -1.30 8.56 -7.39
N VAL A 233 -1.83 7.93 -6.33
CA VAL A 233 -2.14 8.65 -5.08
C VAL A 233 -0.85 9.07 -4.38
N PRO A 234 -0.85 10.12 -3.52
CA PRO A 234 0.39 10.64 -2.93
C PRO A 234 1.22 9.64 -2.11
N ARG A 235 0.57 8.62 -1.52
CA ARG A 235 1.21 7.59 -0.69
C ARG A 235 0.51 6.24 -0.89
N PRO A 236 0.74 5.54 -2.00
CA PRO A 236 0.09 4.25 -2.25
C PRO A 236 0.64 3.21 -1.28
N HIS A 237 -0.23 2.38 -0.72
CA HIS A 237 0.16 1.28 0.14
C HIS A 237 -0.71 0.05 -0.16
N ALA A 238 -0.09 -0.99 -0.71
CA ALA A 238 -0.78 -2.21 -1.12
C ALA A 238 0.10 -3.43 -0.84
N ASN A 239 -0.52 -4.54 -0.45
CA ASN A 239 0.17 -5.84 -0.31
C ASN A 239 -0.80 -6.97 -0.66
N VAL A 240 -0.25 -8.12 -1.06
CA VAL A 240 -1.04 -9.32 -1.39
C VAL A 240 -1.29 -10.21 -0.18
N ILE A 241 -0.50 -10.03 0.88
CA ILE A 241 -0.59 -10.82 2.12
C ILE A 241 -1.99 -10.69 2.74
N GLY A 242 -2.58 -9.49 2.72
CA GLY A 242 -3.94 -9.31 3.22
C GLY A 242 -4.98 -10.11 2.45
N ASP A 243 -4.79 -10.38 1.16
CA ASP A 243 -5.70 -11.22 0.38
C ASP A 243 -5.64 -12.69 0.82
N GLU A 244 -4.44 -13.18 1.15
CA GLU A 244 -4.23 -14.56 1.62
C GLU A 244 -4.75 -14.79 3.05
N ILE A 245 -4.67 -13.77 3.91
CA ILE A 245 -5.09 -13.89 5.32
C ILE A 245 -6.59 -13.63 5.48
N LEU A 246 -7.18 -12.73 4.68
CA LEU A 246 -8.57 -12.26 4.82
C LEU A 246 -9.48 -12.75 3.68
N GLY A 247 -9.01 -13.66 2.81
CA GLY A 247 -9.77 -14.24 1.69
C GLY A 247 -10.24 -15.65 1.96
#